data_AF-A0A5B8VB97-F1
#
_entry.id   AF-A0A5B8VB97-F1
#
_cell.length_a   1.000
_cell.length_b   1.000
_cell.length_c   1.000
_cell.angle_alpha   90.00
_cell.angle_beta   90.00
_cell.angle_gamma   90.00
#
_symmetry.space_group_name_H-M   'P 1'
#
loop_
_entity.id
_entity.type
_entity.pdbx_description
1 polymer ?
#
loop_
_entity_poly.entity_id
_entity_poly.type
_entity_poly.pdbx_seq_one_letter_code
_entity_poly.pdbx_strand_id
1 'polypeptide(L)'
;MKKFFVLIIAFIATGLVSKAQCEGATKWTCTKMKVVDASGNTVHEKEENVIVEVGSKNIEVTPEDQQDHMTGAVSDYKCQWPEPGKNGKTIVKGEVTDAGGKLRHATITIEGINGKITITLEAPEETTKIVLDVKSYEAVK
;
A
#
# COMPACT_ATOMS: atom_id res chain seq x y z
N MET A 1 8.93 -52.37 -15.71
CA MET A 1 9.59 -51.04 -15.82
C MET A 1 8.64 -50.07 -16.52
N LYS A 2 7.71 -49.48 -15.76
CA LYS A 2 6.77 -48.44 -16.23
C LYS A 2 6.15 -47.88 -14.96
N LYS A 3 5.92 -46.57 -14.91
CA LYS A 3 5.42 -45.78 -13.76
C LYS A 3 6.51 -45.17 -12.87
N PHE A 4 7.26 -44.19 -13.38
CA PHE A 4 7.95 -43.21 -12.51
C PHE A 4 8.32 -41.91 -13.25
N PHE A 5 7.39 -41.34 -14.02
CA PHE A 5 7.66 -40.12 -14.82
C PHE A 5 6.55 -39.07 -14.77
N VAL A 6 5.87 -38.90 -13.63
CA VAL A 6 4.78 -37.89 -13.51
C VAL A 6 4.89 -37.07 -12.21
N LEU A 7 6.08 -36.58 -11.85
CA LEU A 7 6.21 -35.75 -10.64
C LEU A 7 7.20 -34.58 -10.75
N ILE A 8 7.36 -33.98 -11.93
CA ILE A 8 8.28 -32.82 -12.13
C ILE A 8 7.56 -31.55 -12.66
N ILE A 9 6.24 -31.58 -12.90
CA ILE A 9 5.52 -30.43 -13.52
C ILE A 9 4.90 -29.46 -12.48
N ALA A 10 4.99 -29.71 -11.18
CA ALA A 10 4.24 -28.94 -10.18
C ALA A 10 4.99 -27.76 -9.51
N PHE A 11 6.23 -27.42 -9.90
CA PHE A 11 7.06 -26.51 -9.08
C PHE A 11 7.36 -25.11 -9.67
N ILE A 12 6.70 -24.68 -10.75
CA ILE A 12 7.07 -23.41 -11.45
C ILE A 12 6.06 -22.26 -11.23
N ALA A 13 4.98 -22.44 -10.45
CA ALA A 13 3.91 -21.43 -10.37
C ALA A 13 4.05 -20.36 -9.26
N THR A 14 5.02 -20.44 -8.34
CA THR A 14 5.04 -19.55 -7.16
C THR A 14 5.65 -18.17 -7.38
N GLY A 15 6.29 -17.91 -8.53
CA GLY A 15 6.98 -16.63 -8.81
C GLY A 15 6.17 -15.58 -9.58
N LEU A 16 5.04 -15.93 -10.20
CA LEU A 16 4.33 -15.01 -11.11
C LEU A 16 3.43 -13.99 -10.39
N VAL A 17 2.88 -14.37 -9.23
CA VAL A 17 1.93 -13.50 -8.50
C VAL A 17 2.62 -12.28 -7.89
N SER A 18 3.88 -12.43 -7.48
CA SER A 18 4.71 -11.33 -6.96
C SER A 18 4.94 -10.22 -8.00
N LYS A 19 5.06 -10.59 -9.28
CA LYS A 19 5.23 -9.63 -10.37
C LYS A 19 3.97 -8.82 -10.63
N ALA A 20 2.80 -9.46 -10.59
CA ALA A 20 1.52 -8.78 -10.85
C ALA A 20 1.23 -7.66 -9.84
N GLN A 21 1.58 -7.84 -8.55
CA GLN A 21 1.38 -6.81 -7.53
C GLN A 21 2.28 -5.57 -7.72
N CYS A 22 3.42 -5.73 -8.39
CA CYS A 22 4.40 -4.65 -8.60
C CYS A 22 4.33 -3.99 -9.99
N GLU A 23 3.68 -4.63 -10.97
CA GLU A 23 3.59 -4.13 -12.35
C GLU A 23 2.38 -3.21 -12.58
N GLY A 24 1.30 -3.36 -11.80
CA GLY A 24 0.06 -2.58 -11.92
C GLY A 24 -0.20 -1.65 -10.73
N ALA A 25 -1.26 -0.84 -10.84
CA ALA A 25 -1.79 -0.13 -9.68
C ALA A 25 -2.52 -1.13 -8.76
N THR A 26 -2.38 -0.96 -7.46
CA THR A 26 -3.10 -1.75 -6.46
C THR A 26 -3.97 -0.83 -5.64
N LYS A 27 -5.23 -1.22 -5.49
CA LYS A 27 -6.21 -0.56 -4.64
C LYS A 27 -6.29 -1.30 -3.31
N TRP A 28 -6.17 -0.53 -2.23
CA TRP A 28 -6.14 -1.00 -0.85
C TRP A 28 -7.33 -0.44 -0.11
N THR A 29 -8.17 -1.32 0.44
CA THR A 29 -9.29 -0.92 1.28
C THR A 29 -8.87 -1.01 2.74
N CYS A 30 -8.84 0.13 3.42
CA CYS A 30 -8.51 0.25 4.83
C CYS A 30 -9.79 0.46 5.63
N THR A 31 -9.80 0.03 6.89
CA THR A 31 -10.98 0.19 7.78
C THR A 31 -10.71 1.04 9.00
N LYS A 32 -9.45 1.41 9.22
CA LYS A 32 -9.03 2.07 10.45
C LYS A 32 -7.86 2.99 10.18
N MET A 33 -7.98 4.21 10.67
CA MET A 33 -6.97 5.26 10.57
C MET A 33 -6.48 5.66 11.95
N LYS A 34 -5.16 5.83 12.08
CA LYS A 34 -4.48 6.40 13.24
C LYS A 34 -3.61 7.56 12.81
N VAL A 35 -3.67 8.66 13.54
CA VAL A 35 -2.68 9.73 13.46
C VAL A 35 -1.70 9.52 14.60
N VAL A 36 -0.43 9.36 14.24
CA VAL A 36 0.65 9.04 15.17
C VAL A 36 1.63 10.22 15.22
N ASP A 37 1.95 10.69 16.42
CA ASP A 37 2.91 11.76 16.62
C ASP A 37 4.37 11.29 16.46
N ALA A 38 5.31 12.25 16.47
CA ALA A 38 6.74 11.97 16.38
C ALA A 38 7.30 11.08 17.51
N SER A 39 6.61 10.98 18.65
CA SER A 39 6.98 10.10 19.77
C SER A 39 6.42 8.69 19.62
N GLY A 40 5.60 8.43 18.59
CA GLY A 40 4.95 7.15 18.36
C GLY A 40 3.62 6.97 19.07
N ASN A 41 3.07 8.03 19.70
CA ASN A 41 1.77 7.95 20.36
C ASN A 41 0.65 8.15 19.34
N THR A 42 -0.43 7.38 19.49
CA THR A 42 -1.67 7.63 18.73
C THR A 42 -2.38 8.82 19.35
N VAL A 43 -2.48 9.93 18.60
CA VAL A 43 -3.13 11.18 19.04
C VAL A 43 -4.55 11.30 18.50
N HIS A 44 -4.87 10.56 17.44
CA HIS A 44 -6.22 10.42 16.90
C HIS A 44 -6.39 9.02 16.29
N GLU A 45 -7.58 8.46 16.43
CA GLU A 45 -7.92 7.14 15.88
C GLU A 45 -9.40 7.12 15.50
N LYS A 46 -9.71 6.59 14.32
CA LYS A 46 -11.06 6.51 13.78
C LYS A 46 -11.22 5.23 12.97
N GLU A 47 -12.34 4.55 13.15
CA GLU A 47 -12.79 3.51 12.23
C GLU A 47 -13.43 4.20 11.02
N GLU A 48 -12.84 4.03 9.85
CA GLU A 48 -13.24 4.70 8.61
C GLU A 48 -12.76 3.90 7.40
N ASN A 49 -13.58 3.87 6.35
CA ASN A 49 -13.16 3.28 5.08
C ASN A 49 -12.29 4.27 4.30
N VAL A 50 -11.02 3.94 4.12
CA VAL A 50 -10.11 4.72 3.28
C VAL A 50 -9.65 3.84 2.12
N ILE A 51 -9.80 4.33 0.90
CA ILE A 51 -9.25 3.69 -0.30
C ILE A 51 -7.90 4.33 -0.60
N VAL A 52 -6.87 3.52 -0.69
CA VAL A 52 -5.54 3.95 -1.15
C VAL A 52 -5.24 3.22 -2.45
N GLU A 53 -5.13 3.96 -3.55
CA GLU A 53 -4.66 3.43 -4.83
C GLU A 53 -3.24 3.90 -5.10
N VAL A 54 -2.35 2.95 -5.36
CA VAL A 54 -0.93 3.23 -5.58
C VAL A 54 -0.45 2.44 -6.78
N GLY A 55 0.04 3.16 -7.78
CA GLY A 55 0.74 2.63 -8.95
C GLY A 55 2.15 3.19 -9.06
N SER A 56 2.85 2.85 -10.15
CA SER A 56 4.20 3.38 -10.44
C SER A 56 4.21 4.84 -10.92
N LYS A 57 3.03 5.42 -11.19
CA LYS A 57 2.87 6.78 -11.74
C LYS A 57 1.99 7.68 -10.88
N ASN A 58 0.98 7.12 -10.24
CA ASN A 58 -0.05 7.85 -9.52
C ASN A 58 -0.23 7.32 -8.08
N ILE A 59 -0.60 8.25 -7.21
CA ILE A 59 -1.07 8.02 -5.85
C ILE A 59 -2.46 8.64 -5.76
N GLU A 60 -3.41 7.92 -5.19
CA GLU A 60 -4.72 8.42 -4.82
C GLU A 60 -5.11 7.90 -3.44
N VAL A 61 -5.55 8.78 -2.56
CA VAL A 61 -6.03 8.45 -1.21
C VAL A 61 -7.39 9.10 -1.05
N THR A 62 -8.39 8.28 -0.81
CA THR A 62 -9.79 8.65 -0.84
C THR A 62 -10.47 8.22 0.46
N PRO A 63 -10.69 9.16 1.40
CA PRO A 63 -11.53 8.96 2.58
C PRO A 63 -12.99 8.68 2.19
N GLU A 64 -13.78 8.17 3.14
CA GLU A 64 -15.19 7.78 2.87
C GLU A 64 -16.04 8.99 2.48
N ASP A 65 -15.79 10.15 3.09
CA ASP A 65 -16.52 11.40 2.85
C ASP A 65 -16.04 12.20 1.63
N GLN A 66 -14.94 11.76 0.98
CA GLN A 66 -14.30 12.40 -0.19
C GLN A 66 -13.75 13.82 0.06
N GLN A 67 -13.90 14.41 1.25
CA GLN A 67 -13.56 15.81 1.49
C GLN A 67 -12.05 16.02 1.48
N ASP A 68 -11.31 15.11 2.10
CA ASP A 68 -9.86 15.18 2.23
C ASP A 68 -9.15 14.22 1.25
N HIS A 69 -9.66 14.10 0.02
CA HIS A 69 -9.01 13.32 -1.02
C HIS A 69 -7.62 13.89 -1.35
N MET A 70 -6.67 13.00 -1.64
CA MET A 70 -5.30 13.36 -2.00
C MET A 70 -4.91 12.65 -3.29
N THR A 71 -4.29 13.39 -4.21
CA THR A 71 -3.78 12.83 -5.47
C THR A 71 -2.36 13.30 -5.73
N GLY A 72 -1.58 12.48 -6.42
CA GLY A 72 -0.16 12.79 -6.60
C GLY A 72 0.54 12.00 -7.69
N ALA A 73 1.69 12.55 -8.12
CA ALA A 73 2.59 11.89 -9.05
C ALA A 73 3.72 11.17 -8.28
N VAL A 74 4.10 10.00 -8.79
CA VAL A 74 5.15 9.17 -8.19
C VAL A 74 6.52 9.55 -8.74
N SER A 75 7.49 9.73 -7.85
CA SER A 75 8.89 10.03 -8.17
C SER A 75 9.83 8.83 -7.93
N ASP A 76 9.52 7.94 -6.99
CA ASP A 76 10.23 6.68 -6.75
C ASP A 76 9.23 5.59 -6.38
N TYR A 77 9.40 4.39 -6.95
CA TYR A 77 8.54 3.24 -6.69
C TYR A 77 9.40 1.99 -6.50
N LYS A 78 9.34 1.42 -5.29
CA LYS A 78 10.06 0.20 -4.93
C LYS A 78 9.08 -0.81 -4.38
N CYS A 79 8.99 -1.96 -5.04
CA CYS A 79 8.04 -3.01 -4.68
C CYS A 79 8.77 -4.35 -4.57
N GLN A 80 8.61 -5.01 -3.43
CA GLN A 80 9.24 -6.29 -3.13
C GLN A 80 8.29 -7.12 -2.26
N TRP A 81 7.58 -8.07 -2.89
CA TRP A 81 6.65 -8.97 -2.21
C TRP A 81 7.03 -10.43 -2.40
N PRO A 82 7.86 -11.02 -1.52
CA PRO A 82 8.14 -12.45 -1.55
C PRO A 82 6.88 -13.31 -1.48
N GLU A 83 5.90 -12.91 -0.66
CA GLU A 83 4.57 -13.53 -0.57
C GLU A 83 3.50 -12.43 -0.69
N PRO A 84 2.89 -12.25 -1.88
CA PRO A 84 1.86 -11.25 -2.12
C PRO A 84 0.75 -11.24 -1.06
N GLY A 85 0.44 -10.04 -0.56
CA GLY A 85 -0.58 -9.85 0.49
C GLY A 85 -0.26 -10.48 1.85
N LYS A 86 0.97 -10.96 2.07
CA LYS A 86 1.35 -11.60 3.33
C LYS A 86 2.67 -11.08 3.88
N ASN A 87 3.74 -11.24 3.13
CA ASN A 87 5.08 -10.81 3.50
C ASN A 87 5.69 -10.01 2.35
N GLY A 88 6.00 -8.74 2.60
CA GLY A 88 6.57 -7.86 1.59
C GLY A 88 6.36 -6.38 1.90
N LYS A 89 6.87 -5.55 0.99
CA LYS A 89 6.89 -4.11 1.16
C LYS A 89 6.82 -3.40 -0.18
N THR A 90 6.01 -2.34 -0.23
CA THR A 90 6.08 -1.31 -1.27
C THR A 90 6.40 0.02 -0.62
N ILE A 91 7.36 0.76 -1.17
CA ILE A 91 7.69 2.13 -0.79
C ILE A 91 7.49 2.99 -2.02
N VAL A 92 6.63 4.01 -1.89
CA VAL A 92 6.34 4.97 -2.95
C VAL A 92 6.65 6.35 -2.43
N LYS A 93 7.38 7.13 -3.22
CA LYS A 93 7.64 8.54 -2.95
C LYS A 93 6.99 9.37 -4.04
N GLY A 94 6.46 10.52 -3.67
CA GLY A 94 5.78 11.38 -4.63
C GLY A 94 5.40 12.72 -4.04
N GLU A 95 4.90 13.56 -4.92
CA GLU A 95 4.27 14.83 -4.56
C GLU A 95 2.76 14.61 -4.55
N VAL A 96 2.13 14.83 -3.39
CA VAL A 96 0.70 14.61 -3.18
C VAL A 96 0.05 15.91 -2.76
N THR A 97 -1.07 16.24 -3.40
CA THR A 97 -1.85 17.45 -3.14
C THR A 97 -3.19 17.05 -2.54
N ASP A 98 -3.59 17.68 -1.45
CA ASP A 98 -4.94 17.51 -0.89
C ASP A 98 -5.98 18.40 -1.58
N ALA A 99 -7.25 18.19 -1.25
CA ALA A 99 -8.37 18.99 -1.76
C ALA A 99 -8.22 20.51 -1.50
N GLY A 100 -7.45 20.90 -0.48
CA GLY A 100 -7.13 22.29 -0.16
C GLY A 100 -5.98 22.89 -0.98
N GLY A 101 -5.34 22.10 -1.85
CA GLY A 101 -4.20 22.51 -2.66
C GLY A 101 -2.85 22.48 -1.93
N LYS A 102 -2.78 21.90 -0.72
CA LYS A 102 -1.52 21.79 0.02
C LYS A 102 -0.70 20.62 -0.53
N LEU A 103 0.47 20.95 -1.06
CA LEU A 103 1.46 20.00 -1.57
C LEU A 103 2.27 19.39 -0.41
N ARG A 104 2.54 18.08 -0.48
CA ARG A 104 3.40 17.32 0.45
C ARG A 104 4.34 16.40 -0.31
N HIS A 105 5.58 16.28 0.16
CA HIS A 105 6.54 15.29 -0.37
C HIS A 105 6.37 13.97 0.39
N ALA A 106 5.33 13.22 0.05
CA ALA A 106 4.95 12.05 0.80
C ALA A 106 5.85 10.84 0.51
N THR A 107 6.12 10.06 1.56
CA THR A 107 6.52 8.66 1.47
C THR A 107 5.35 7.80 1.95
N ILE A 108 4.92 6.88 1.09
CA ILE A 108 3.89 5.88 1.38
C ILE A 108 4.57 4.53 1.49
N THR A 109 4.49 3.93 2.68
CA THR A 109 5.00 2.59 2.96
C THR A 109 3.85 1.63 3.17
N ILE A 110 3.75 0.63 2.31
CA ILE A 110 2.79 -0.48 2.41
C ILE A 110 3.59 -1.70 2.84
N GLU A 111 3.35 -2.23 4.02
CA GLU A 111 4.12 -3.33 4.59
C GLU A 111 3.21 -4.46 5.05
N GLY A 112 3.52 -5.68 4.61
CA GLY A 112 2.86 -6.91 5.04
C GLY A 112 3.80 -7.74 5.89
N ILE A 113 3.35 -8.07 7.10
CA ILE A 113 4.05 -8.96 8.03
C ILE A 113 3.05 -10.01 8.51
N ASN A 114 3.31 -11.28 8.19
CA ASN A 114 2.47 -12.41 8.59
C ASN A 114 0.98 -12.24 8.22
N GLY A 115 0.68 -11.63 7.07
CA GLY A 115 -0.69 -11.44 6.61
C GLY A 115 -1.39 -10.19 7.16
N LYS A 116 -0.78 -9.50 8.13
CA LYS A 116 -1.23 -8.17 8.53
C LYS A 116 -0.57 -7.13 7.62
N ILE A 117 -1.38 -6.32 6.95
CA ILE A 117 -0.91 -5.25 6.08
C ILE A 117 -1.22 -3.89 6.69
N THR A 118 -0.24 -3.00 6.70
CA THR A 118 -0.37 -1.62 7.16
C THR A 118 0.15 -0.65 6.10
N ILE A 119 -0.53 0.48 5.94
CA ILE A 119 -0.05 1.61 5.13
C ILE A 119 0.37 2.73 6.08
N THR A 120 1.56 3.27 5.88
CA THR A 120 2.03 4.47 6.58
C THR A 120 2.24 5.58 5.56
N LEU A 121 1.65 6.74 5.81
CA LEU A 121 1.84 7.96 5.03
C LEU A 121 2.60 8.95 5.91
N GLU A 122 3.75 9.38 5.44
CA GLU A 122 4.60 10.36 6.13
C GLU A 122 5.06 11.42 5.14
N ALA A 123 5.19 12.66 5.61
CA ALA A 123 5.69 13.77 4.83
C ALA A 123 6.57 14.66 5.73
N PRO A 124 7.72 15.15 5.26
CA PRO A 124 8.61 15.97 6.07
C PRO A 124 7.97 17.31 6.49
N GLU A 125 6.91 17.75 5.79
CA GLU A 125 6.13 18.94 6.13
C GLU A 125 5.18 18.73 7.32
N GLU A 126 4.98 17.49 7.76
CA GLU A 126 4.02 17.14 8.82
C GLU A 126 4.77 16.63 10.06
N THR A 127 4.24 16.94 11.25
CA THR A 127 4.79 16.46 12.53
C THR A 127 4.18 15.12 12.97
N THR A 128 3.19 14.64 12.23
CA THR A 128 2.49 13.39 12.44
C THR A 128 2.53 12.53 11.18
N LYS A 129 2.26 11.24 11.34
CA LYS A 129 2.06 10.30 10.25
C LYS A 129 0.70 9.63 10.35
N ILE A 130 0.16 9.24 9.21
CA ILE A 130 -1.09 8.48 9.14
C ILE A 130 -0.73 7.00 9.00
N VAL A 131 -1.35 6.16 9.83
CA VAL A 131 -1.23 4.70 9.77
C VAL A 131 -2.61 4.11 9.52
N LEU A 132 -2.73 3.29 8.47
CA LEU A 132 -3.95 2.62 8.06
C LEU A 132 -3.81 1.11 8.24
N ASP A 133 -4.80 0.50 8.89
CA ASP A 133 -4.92 -0.96 8.92
C ASP A 133 -5.72 -1.42 7.67
N VAL A 134 -5.11 -2.26 6.84
CA VAL A 134 -5.68 -2.74 5.57
C VAL A 134 -6.56 -3.95 5.81
N LYS A 135 -7.75 -3.96 5.21
CA LYS A 135 -8.69 -5.09 5.21
C LYS A 135 -8.58 -5.96 3.96
N SER A 136 -8.42 -5.35 2.80
CA SER A 136 -8.36 -6.06 1.52
C SER A 136 -7.59 -5.27 0.47
N TYR A 137 -7.17 -5.95 -0.59
CA TYR A 137 -6.53 -5.32 -1.74
C TYR A 137 -6.94 -6.02 -3.03
N GLU A 138 -6.92 -5.26 -4.13
CA GLU A 138 -7.17 -5.76 -5.48
C GLU A 138 -6.26 -5.05 -6.48
N ALA A 139 -5.83 -5.78 -7.50
CA ALA A 139 -5.14 -5.17 -8.64
C ALA A 139 -6.15 -4.37 -9.46
N VAL A 140 -5.78 -3.14 -9.84
CA VAL A 140 -6.55 -2.32 -10.78
C VAL A 140 -6.28 -2.83 -12.18
N LYS A 141 -7.34 -3.09 -12.95
CA LYS A 141 -7.28 -3.65 -14.31
C LYS A 141 -7.31 -2.56 -15.37
#